data_AF-A0AAN9IJ85-F1
#
_entry.id   AF-A0AAN9IJ85-F1
#
_cell.length_a   1.000
_cell.length_b   1.000
_cell.length_c   1.000
_cell.angle_alpha   90.00
_cell.angle_beta   90.00
_cell.angle_gamma   90.00
#
_symmetry.space_group_name_H-M   'P 1'
#
loop_
_entity.id
_entity.type
_entity.pdbx_description
1 polymer ?
#
loop_
_entity_poly.entity_id
_entity_poly.type
_entity_poly.pdbx_seq_one_letter_code
_entity_poly.pdbx_strand_id
1 'polypeptide(L)'
;MNNSYNNNNRARYPPGLGYGRGGGGGFNNQNPNQNQNQNQNAPFQPRPPHQQYQNQQQHQQQQQQHYVQRHLVPQQQQQQQQQWLRRAQLGSGGGGGANESNAVDEVEKTVQTEANDSSSQDWKARLKAPPPDTRYKTEDVTATKGNEFEDYFLKRELLMGIYEKGFERPSPIQEESIPIALTGSDILARAKNGTGKTAAFCIPALEKIDQDINVIQVVILVPTRELALQTSQVCKELGKHLKIEVMVTTGGTSLKDDIMRLYQPVHLLVGTPGRILDLAKKGVCVLKDCSMLVMDEADKLLSPEFQPSIQQLIQFLPSNRQILMFSATFPVTVKDFKDRFLHKPYVINLMDELTLKGITQYYAFVEERQKVHCLNTLFSKLQINQSIIFCNSVNRVELLAKKITELGYSCFYIHAKMLQDHRNRVFHDFRNGACRNLVCTDLFTRGIDIQAVNVVINFDFPKNSETYLHRVGRSGRFGHLGLAVNLITYEDRFNLYRIEQELGTEIKQIPPFIDQAVYCR
;
A
#
# COMPACT_ATOMS: atom_id res chain seq x y z
N MET A 1 -38.05 -61.69 4.48
CA MET A 1 -38.09 -61.61 3.01
C MET A 1 -36.87 -60.81 2.54
N ASN A 2 -35.92 -61.51 1.91
CA ASN A 2 -34.90 -61.12 0.90
C ASN A 2 -34.24 -59.73 0.96
N ASN A 3 -32.94 -59.52 0.73
CA ASN A 3 -31.75 -60.32 0.39
C ASN A 3 -30.56 -59.32 0.50
N SER A 4 -29.42 -59.62 1.15
CA SER A 4 -28.19 -60.22 0.56
C SER A 4 -27.39 -59.23 -0.33
N TYR A 5 -26.06 -59.07 -0.37
CA TYR A 5 -24.82 -59.69 0.13
C TYR A 5 -23.73 -58.60 0.06
N ASN A 6 -22.66 -58.65 0.86
CA ASN A 6 -21.36 -58.25 0.33
C ASN A 6 -20.22 -59.07 0.92
N ASN A 7 -19.33 -59.49 0.03
CA ASN A 7 -18.51 -60.69 0.12
C ASN A 7 -17.03 -60.33 0.35
N ASN A 8 -16.34 -61.18 1.10
CA ASN A 8 -14.88 -61.24 1.17
C ASN A 8 -14.30 -61.73 -0.18
N ASN A 9 -13.15 -61.20 -0.62
CA ASN A 9 -12.06 -62.08 -1.05
C ASN A 9 -10.66 -61.45 -1.09
N ARG A 10 -9.69 -62.32 -0.80
CA ARG A 10 -8.23 -62.14 -0.73
C ARG A 10 -7.55 -62.39 -2.08
N ALA A 11 -6.36 -61.80 -2.29
CA ALA A 11 -5.20 -62.39 -2.99
C ALA A 11 -3.93 -61.56 -2.63
N ARG A 12 -2.94 -62.09 -1.88
CA ARG A 12 -1.76 -62.94 -2.23
C ARG A 12 -0.57 -62.20 -2.91
N TYR A 13 0.38 -61.75 -2.07
CA TYR A 13 1.87 -61.90 -2.02
C TYR A 13 2.71 -62.26 -3.29
N PRO A 14 4.00 -61.80 -3.41
CA PRO A 14 5.10 -62.37 -2.60
C PRO A 14 6.16 -61.41 -2.00
N PRO A 15 6.93 -61.88 -0.98
CA PRO A 15 8.10 -61.22 -0.37
C PRO A 15 9.46 -61.88 -0.73
N GLY A 16 10.57 -61.23 -0.33
CA GLY A 16 11.94 -61.78 -0.31
C GLY A 16 12.94 -60.89 -1.07
N LEU A 17 14.22 -60.70 -0.74
CA LEU A 17 15.23 -61.14 0.24
C LEU A 17 16.29 -59.99 0.22
N GLY A 18 17.00 -59.60 1.28
CA GLY A 18 18.20 -60.30 1.78
C GLY A 18 19.48 -59.45 1.60
N TYR A 19 20.32 -59.47 2.64
CA TYR A 19 21.59 -58.75 2.86
C TYR A 19 22.75 -59.04 1.88
N GLY A 20 23.75 -58.14 1.80
CA GLY A 20 25.18 -58.55 1.84
C GLY A 20 26.21 -57.93 0.85
N ARG A 21 27.09 -57.07 1.38
CA ARG A 21 28.58 -56.94 1.22
C ARG A 21 29.31 -57.02 -0.15
N GLY A 22 30.22 -56.04 -0.34
CA GLY A 22 31.65 -56.25 -0.73
C GLY A 22 32.07 -55.72 -2.12
N GLY A 23 32.80 -54.60 -2.22
CA GLY A 23 34.25 -54.53 -2.59
C GLY A 23 34.44 -54.34 -4.11
N GLY A 24 35.35 -53.54 -4.70
CA GLY A 24 36.46 -52.68 -4.31
C GLY A 24 37.15 -52.14 -5.58
N GLY A 25 38.09 -51.20 -5.45
CA GLY A 25 39.05 -50.77 -6.49
C GLY A 25 38.60 -49.59 -7.35
N GLY A 26 39.41 -48.57 -7.67
CA GLY A 26 40.83 -48.36 -7.43
C GLY A 26 41.22 -46.90 -7.70
N PHE A 27 42.28 -46.49 -7.02
CA PHE A 27 42.97 -45.20 -7.12
C PHE A 27 43.65 -45.03 -8.49
N ASN A 28 43.75 -43.80 -8.98
CA ASN A 28 44.90 -43.40 -9.78
C ASN A 28 45.30 -41.95 -9.48
N ASN A 29 46.53 -41.82 -9.00
CA ASN A 29 47.19 -40.59 -8.60
C ASN A 29 48.49 -40.54 -9.40
N GLN A 30 48.71 -39.51 -10.22
CA GLN A 30 50.05 -39.15 -10.70
C GLN A 30 50.19 -37.63 -10.76
N ASN A 31 50.97 -37.13 -9.80
CA ASN A 31 51.72 -35.88 -9.85
C ASN A 31 52.93 -36.07 -10.78
N PRO A 32 53.63 -35.00 -11.22
CA PRO A 32 54.89 -34.75 -10.53
C PRO A 32 55.33 -33.27 -10.42
N ASN A 33 56.00 -33.01 -9.28
CA ASN A 33 57.18 -32.17 -9.06
C ASN A 33 57.11 -30.65 -9.32
N GLN A 34 57.81 -29.79 -8.59
CA GLN A 34 58.52 -29.74 -7.31
C GLN A 34 59.15 -28.34 -7.33
N ASN A 35 59.00 -27.51 -6.29
CA ASN A 35 60.19 -26.98 -5.62
C ASN A 35 59.85 -26.24 -4.32
N GLN A 36 60.67 -26.57 -3.33
CA GLN A 36 60.67 -26.06 -1.97
C GLN A 36 61.25 -24.65 -1.91
N ASN A 37 60.76 -23.83 -0.98
CA ASN A 37 61.69 -23.12 -0.09
C ASN A 37 61.03 -22.73 1.24
N GLN A 38 61.72 -23.08 2.31
CA GLN A 38 61.43 -22.72 3.70
C GLN A 38 61.83 -21.25 3.94
N ASN A 39 61.02 -20.49 4.68
CA ASN A 39 61.54 -19.66 5.79
C ASN A 39 60.43 -19.09 6.69
N GLN A 40 60.74 -18.97 7.98
CA GLN A 40 59.90 -18.51 9.07
C GLN A 40 59.96 -16.97 9.26
N ASN A 41 58.90 -16.40 9.88
CA ASN A 41 58.82 -15.17 10.70
C ASN A 41 58.80 -13.73 10.06
N ALA A 42 57.62 -13.08 10.20
CA ALA A 42 57.28 -11.62 10.40
C ALA A 42 57.50 -10.57 9.27
N PRO A 43 56.88 -9.35 9.31
CA PRO A 43 55.54 -8.88 9.75
C PRO A 43 54.76 -8.11 8.64
N PHE A 44 53.52 -7.66 8.94
CA PHE A 44 52.63 -6.86 8.07
C PHE A 44 53.28 -5.56 7.50
N GLN A 45 53.09 -5.29 6.20
CA GLN A 45 53.36 -3.99 5.55
C GLN A 45 52.09 -3.40 4.88
N PRO A 46 51.89 -2.07 4.92
CA PRO A 46 50.72 -1.39 4.32
C PRO A 46 50.89 -1.10 2.81
N ARG A 47 49.74 -1.00 2.10
CA ARG A 47 49.62 -0.76 0.65
C ARG A 47 50.05 0.67 0.23
N PRO A 48 50.48 0.90 -1.04
CA PRO A 48 51.07 2.16 -1.47
C PRO A 48 50.05 3.26 -1.87
N PRO A 49 50.45 4.55 -1.90
CA PRO A 49 49.56 5.71 -1.87
C PRO A 49 48.86 6.09 -3.19
N HIS A 50 49.14 5.39 -4.29
CA HIS A 50 48.68 5.84 -5.62
C HIS A 50 47.23 5.47 -5.97
N GLN A 51 46.60 4.53 -5.26
CA GLN A 51 45.17 4.20 -5.45
C GLN A 51 44.21 5.13 -4.70
N GLN A 52 44.70 5.92 -3.73
CA GLN A 52 43.86 6.86 -2.98
C GLN A 52 43.56 8.15 -3.75
N TYR A 53 44.49 8.62 -4.57
CA TYR A 53 44.33 9.86 -5.35
C TYR A 53 43.31 9.74 -6.51
N GLN A 54 43.24 8.58 -7.17
CA GLN A 54 42.27 8.33 -8.24
C GLN A 54 40.83 8.20 -7.72
N ASN A 55 40.64 7.56 -6.56
CA ASN A 55 39.33 7.48 -5.90
C ASN A 55 38.87 8.83 -5.36
N GLN A 56 39.79 9.69 -4.91
CA GLN A 56 39.44 11.04 -4.44
C GLN A 56 38.95 11.95 -5.58
N GLN A 57 39.56 11.89 -6.77
CA GLN A 57 39.09 12.67 -7.93
C GLN A 57 37.73 12.20 -8.45
N GLN A 58 37.45 10.89 -8.46
CA GLN A 58 36.12 10.37 -8.80
C GLN A 58 35.06 10.78 -7.77
N HIS A 59 35.39 10.78 -6.48
CA HIS A 59 34.48 11.26 -5.43
C HIS A 59 34.20 12.77 -5.56
N GLN A 60 35.19 13.57 -5.95
CA GLN A 60 35.01 15.00 -6.14
C GLN A 60 34.14 15.34 -7.37
N GLN A 61 34.27 14.58 -8.46
CA GLN A 61 33.37 14.71 -9.62
C GLN A 61 31.93 14.27 -9.31
N GLN A 62 31.74 13.20 -8.54
CA GLN A 62 30.39 12.79 -8.09
C GLN A 62 29.77 13.81 -7.14
N GLN A 63 30.56 14.41 -6.25
CA GLN A 63 30.07 15.48 -5.37
C GLN A 63 29.70 16.74 -6.14
N GLN A 64 30.45 17.11 -7.19
CA GLN A 64 30.07 18.23 -8.06
C GLN A 64 28.80 17.95 -8.87
N GLN A 65 28.62 16.73 -9.41
CA GLN A 65 27.37 16.35 -10.06
C GLN A 65 26.17 16.36 -9.09
N HIS A 66 26.37 15.87 -7.87
CA HIS A 66 25.34 15.95 -6.82
C HIS A 66 25.05 17.38 -6.36
N TYR A 67 26.04 18.27 -6.36
CA TYR A 67 25.84 19.68 -6.02
C TYR A 67 25.01 20.40 -7.10
N VAL A 68 25.29 20.16 -8.38
CA VAL A 68 24.51 20.70 -9.51
C VAL A 68 23.07 20.17 -9.46
N GLN A 69 22.87 18.88 -9.17
CA GLN A 69 21.55 18.27 -9.11
C GLN A 69 20.74 18.69 -7.87
N ARG A 70 21.40 18.99 -6.74
CA ARG A 70 20.75 19.51 -5.53
C ARG A 70 20.43 21.00 -5.57
N HIS A 71 21.23 21.83 -6.26
CA HIS A 71 21.15 23.27 -6.08
C HIS A 71 20.75 24.04 -7.35
N LEU A 72 21.09 23.58 -8.56
CA LEU A 72 20.74 24.28 -9.80
C LEU A 72 19.39 23.79 -10.39
N VAL A 73 19.09 22.50 -10.27
CA VAL A 73 17.84 21.92 -10.82
C VAL A 73 16.58 22.41 -10.08
N PRO A 74 16.54 22.51 -8.74
CA PRO A 74 15.38 23.07 -8.05
C PRO A 74 15.18 24.56 -8.33
N GLN A 75 16.26 25.30 -8.57
CA GLN A 75 16.19 26.73 -8.86
C GLN A 75 15.59 27.02 -10.24
N GLN A 76 15.88 26.17 -11.23
CA GLN A 76 15.26 26.20 -12.55
C GLN A 76 13.78 25.77 -12.53
N GLN A 77 13.42 24.83 -11.65
CA GLN A 77 12.03 24.41 -11.41
C GLN A 77 11.20 25.48 -10.70
N GLN A 78 11.79 26.19 -9.73
CA GLN A 78 11.13 27.30 -9.04
C GLN A 78 10.88 28.48 -10.00
N GLN A 79 11.79 28.73 -10.95
CA GLN A 79 11.56 29.69 -12.03
C GLN A 79 10.45 29.26 -13.00
N GLN A 80 10.35 27.97 -13.37
CA GLN A 80 9.23 27.48 -14.19
C GLN A 80 7.89 27.54 -13.45
N GLN A 81 7.87 27.25 -12.15
CA GLN A 81 6.66 27.35 -11.32
C GLN A 81 6.22 28.82 -11.15
N GLN A 82 7.16 29.75 -10.95
CA GLN A 82 6.87 31.19 -10.93
C GLN A 82 6.44 31.71 -12.31
N GLN A 83 7.01 31.20 -13.40
CA GLN A 83 6.56 31.54 -14.75
C GLN A 83 5.14 31.01 -15.03
N TRP A 84 4.77 29.85 -14.49
CA TRP A 84 3.42 29.31 -14.60
C TRP A 84 2.40 30.14 -13.80
N LEU A 85 2.73 30.48 -12.54
CA LEU A 85 1.93 31.39 -11.70
C LEU A 85 1.70 32.75 -12.40
N ARG A 86 2.73 33.28 -13.08
CA ARG A 86 2.64 34.53 -13.84
C ARG A 86 1.82 34.37 -15.14
N ARG A 87 1.87 33.20 -15.79
CA ARG A 87 1.12 32.92 -17.03
C ARG A 87 -0.37 32.67 -16.75
N ALA A 88 -0.71 32.09 -15.60
CA ALA A 88 -2.08 31.95 -15.13
C ALA A 88 -2.74 33.30 -14.81
N GLN A 89 -1.96 34.31 -14.38
CA GLN A 89 -2.43 35.68 -14.15
C GLN A 89 -2.61 36.52 -15.43
N LEU A 90 -1.92 36.17 -16.53
CA LEU A 90 -1.96 36.93 -17.80
C LEU A 90 -2.97 36.36 -18.81
N GLY A 91 -3.77 35.36 -18.41
CA GLY A 91 -4.72 34.65 -19.28
C GLY A 91 -6.09 35.29 -19.47
N SER A 92 -6.27 36.57 -19.12
CA SER A 92 -7.54 37.29 -19.35
C SER A 92 -7.29 38.73 -19.78
N GLY A 93 -7.55 39.05 -21.04
CA GLY A 93 -7.64 40.42 -21.54
C GLY A 93 -6.79 40.69 -22.78
N GLY A 94 -7.40 40.60 -23.96
CA GLY A 94 -6.81 41.11 -25.19
C GLY A 94 -7.20 42.58 -25.43
N GLY A 95 -6.26 43.35 -26.00
CA GLY A 95 -6.54 44.46 -26.91
C GLY A 95 -6.19 45.88 -26.45
N GLY A 96 -5.12 46.44 -27.04
CA GLY A 96 -5.11 47.83 -27.54
C GLY A 96 -4.22 48.88 -26.86
N GLY A 97 -3.20 49.35 -27.59
CA GLY A 97 -2.95 50.79 -27.81
C GLY A 97 -2.00 51.55 -26.86
N ALA A 98 -0.91 52.05 -27.43
CA ALA A 98 0.17 52.86 -26.84
C ALA A 98 -0.25 54.25 -26.28
N ASN A 99 0.44 54.77 -25.25
CA ASN A 99 1.42 55.86 -25.37
C ASN A 99 2.13 56.21 -24.04
N GLU A 100 3.26 56.91 -24.18
CA GLU A 100 4.36 57.14 -23.24
C GLU A 100 4.12 58.11 -22.05
N SER A 101 5.04 57.97 -21.07
CA SER A 101 5.79 59.02 -20.34
C SER A 101 5.37 59.45 -18.92
N ASN A 102 6.36 59.34 -18.03
CA ASN A 102 6.73 60.17 -16.87
C ASN A 102 5.65 60.64 -15.88
N ALA A 103 5.77 60.21 -14.61
CA ALA A 103 6.10 61.10 -13.49
C ALA A 103 6.11 60.33 -12.17
N VAL A 104 7.04 60.74 -11.32
CA VAL A 104 7.27 60.31 -9.95
C VAL A 104 6.45 61.22 -9.02
N ASP A 105 6.04 60.67 -7.88
CA ASP A 105 5.58 61.33 -6.65
C ASP A 105 4.12 61.79 -6.47
N GLU A 106 3.62 61.38 -5.29
CA GLU A 106 2.59 62.00 -4.44
C GLU A 106 1.14 62.15 -4.97
N VAL A 107 0.24 61.26 -4.52
CA VAL A 107 -0.98 61.67 -3.79
C VAL A 107 -1.41 60.56 -2.81
N GLU A 108 -1.21 60.80 -1.51
CA GLU A 108 -1.97 60.14 -0.45
C GLU A 108 -3.45 60.52 -0.55
N LYS A 109 -4.34 59.52 -0.70
CA LYS A 109 -5.56 59.31 0.09
C LYS A 109 -6.61 58.48 -0.66
N THR A 110 -7.20 57.55 0.11
CA THR A 110 -8.53 56.96 -0.07
C THR A 110 -8.75 56.07 -1.30
N VAL A 111 -8.42 54.78 -1.15
CA VAL A 111 -9.33 53.73 -1.61
C VAL A 111 -9.65 52.83 -0.42
N GLN A 112 -10.92 52.85 -0.07
CA GLN A 112 -11.56 52.14 1.01
C GLN A 112 -11.28 50.64 0.90
N THR A 113 -10.74 50.08 1.97
CA THR A 113 -10.69 48.65 2.22
C THR A 113 -12.06 48.22 2.73
N GLU A 114 -13.04 48.09 1.82
CA GLU A 114 -14.31 47.42 2.15
C GLU A 114 -14.76 46.52 1.00
N ALA A 115 -15.16 45.30 1.40
CA ALA A 115 -15.88 44.28 0.65
C ALA A 115 -15.11 43.42 -0.37
N ASN A 116 -14.42 42.37 0.12
CA ASN A 116 -14.80 40.97 -0.12
C ASN A 116 -13.77 40.01 0.50
N ASP A 117 -14.09 39.37 1.63
CA ASP A 117 -13.82 37.92 1.81
C ASP A 117 -14.52 37.26 3.03
N SER A 118 -15.66 37.78 3.50
CA SER A 118 -16.37 37.16 4.64
C SER A 118 -17.22 35.94 4.24
N SER A 119 -17.39 35.64 2.94
CA SER A 119 -18.21 34.52 2.46
C SER A 119 -17.44 33.21 2.28
N SER A 120 -16.12 33.26 2.23
CA SER A 120 -15.27 32.11 1.88
C SER A 120 -15.10 31.14 3.06
N GLN A 121 -15.26 31.61 4.30
CA GLN A 121 -15.17 30.76 5.51
C GLN A 121 -16.54 30.28 6.03
N ASP A 122 -17.65 30.86 5.57
CA ASP A 122 -18.99 30.61 6.11
C ASP A 122 -19.53 29.19 5.81
N TRP A 123 -19.04 28.54 4.75
CA TRP A 123 -19.47 27.17 4.43
C TRP A 123 -18.77 26.12 5.28
N LYS A 124 -17.50 26.34 5.69
CA LYS A 124 -16.77 25.44 6.60
C LYS A 124 -17.49 25.36 7.95
N ALA A 125 -18.00 26.48 8.46
CA ALA A 125 -18.75 26.56 9.71
C ALA A 125 -20.05 25.72 9.71
N ARG A 126 -20.59 25.41 8.52
CA ARG A 126 -21.82 24.61 8.36
C ARG A 126 -21.55 23.11 8.23
N LEU A 127 -20.29 22.69 8.07
CA LEU A 127 -19.93 21.29 7.92
C LEU A 127 -19.95 20.58 9.28
N LYS A 128 -20.46 19.35 9.28
CA LYS A 128 -20.38 18.46 10.44
C LYS A 128 -19.10 17.63 10.33
N ALA A 129 -17.96 18.25 10.63
CA ALA A 129 -16.69 17.53 10.69
C ALA A 129 -16.64 16.64 11.96
N PRO A 130 -16.01 15.45 11.87
CA PRO A 130 -15.75 14.63 13.05
C PRO A 130 -14.75 15.34 13.98
N PRO A 131 -14.72 14.97 15.28
CA PRO A 131 -13.74 15.52 16.21
C PRO A 131 -12.31 15.22 15.74
N PRO A 132 -11.36 16.15 15.95
CA PRO A 132 -9.98 15.97 15.51
C PRO A 132 -9.31 14.80 16.23
N ASP A 133 -8.54 14.01 15.49
CA ASP A 133 -7.77 12.90 16.06
C ASP A 133 -6.49 13.43 16.72
N THR A 134 -6.49 13.43 18.06
CA THR A 134 -5.41 13.94 18.91
C THR A 134 -4.34 12.90 19.25
N ARG A 135 -4.45 11.67 18.75
CA ARG A 135 -3.44 10.61 18.97
C ARG A 135 -2.12 10.97 18.30
N TYR A 136 -1.02 10.41 18.82
CA TYR A 136 0.29 10.61 18.22
C TYR A 136 0.33 10.11 16.76
N LYS A 137 0.99 10.88 15.89
CA LYS A 137 1.20 10.57 14.47
C LYS A 137 2.68 10.67 14.14
N THR A 138 3.20 9.71 13.39
CA THR A 138 4.59 9.69 12.93
C THR A 138 4.83 10.68 11.78
N GLU A 139 6.11 11.01 11.59
CA GLU A 139 6.59 12.00 10.62
C GLU A 139 6.18 11.72 9.16
N ASP A 140 6.01 10.45 8.76
CA ASP A 140 5.55 10.06 7.43
C ASP A 140 4.09 10.43 7.14
N VAL A 141 3.39 10.98 8.14
CA VAL A 141 2.04 11.54 8.03
C VAL A 141 2.01 13.03 8.37
N THR A 142 2.91 13.52 9.22
CA THR A 142 2.90 14.92 9.70
C THR A 142 3.93 15.84 9.06
N ALA A 143 4.96 15.31 8.40
CA ALA A 143 6.02 16.10 7.75
C ALA A 143 5.52 16.69 6.43
N THR A 144 4.55 17.60 6.53
CA THR A 144 3.91 18.29 5.40
C THR A 144 4.68 19.55 5.03
N LYS A 145 4.64 19.95 3.76
CA LYS A 145 5.15 21.24 3.25
C LYS A 145 4.31 22.43 3.74
N GLY A 146 3.18 22.16 4.38
CA GLY A 146 2.30 23.18 4.98
C GLY A 146 1.18 23.62 4.05
N ASN A 147 0.91 22.84 3.00
CA ASN A 147 -0.19 23.12 2.07
C ASN A 147 -1.53 22.77 2.70
N GLU A 148 -2.58 23.45 2.25
CA GLU A 148 -3.97 23.10 2.54
C GLU A 148 -4.64 22.50 1.30
N PHE A 149 -5.75 21.78 1.48
CA PHE A 149 -6.49 21.22 0.33
C PHE A 149 -7.03 22.31 -0.61
N GLU A 150 -7.22 23.53 -0.11
CA GLU A 150 -7.69 24.68 -0.89
C GLU A 150 -6.64 25.17 -1.89
N ASP A 151 -5.36 24.94 -1.62
CA ASP A 151 -4.25 25.32 -2.50
C ASP A 151 -4.24 24.52 -3.81
N TYR A 152 -5.01 23.44 -3.88
CA TYR A 152 -5.13 22.59 -5.07
C TYR A 152 -6.23 23.02 -6.04
N PHE A 153 -6.97 24.10 -5.74
CA PHE A 153 -8.05 24.65 -6.60
C PHE A 153 -9.10 23.59 -7.01
N LEU A 154 -9.48 22.72 -6.06
CA LEU A 154 -10.49 21.67 -6.26
C LEU A 154 -11.90 22.27 -6.33
N LYS A 155 -12.85 21.50 -6.91
CA LYS A 155 -14.28 21.82 -6.84
C LYS A 155 -14.72 22.02 -5.38
N ARG A 156 -15.58 23.02 -5.16
CA ARG A 156 -16.08 23.36 -3.81
C ARG A 156 -16.78 22.18 -3.14
N GLU A 157 -17.58 21.45 -3.90
CA GLU A 157 -18.32 20.27 -3.47
C GLU A 157 -17.38 19.14 -3.03
N LEU A 158 -16.23 19.01 -3.69
CA LEU A 158 -15.20 18.04 -3.32
C LEU A 158 -14.50 18.46 -2.02
N LEU A 159 -14.15 19.74 -1.87
CA LEU A 159 -13.59 20.27 -0.61
C LEU A 159 -14.55 20.05 0.57
N MET A 160 -15.85 20.25 0.37
CA MET A 160 -16.87 19.93 1.38
C MET A 160 -16.81 18.47 1.83
N GLY A 161 -16.71 17.51 0.90
CA GLY A 161 -16.57 16.10 1.25
C GLY A 161 -15.26 15.75 1.94
N ILE A 162 -14.15 16.40 1.56
CA ILE A 162 -12.83 16.25 2.20
C ILE A 162 -12.91 16.67 3.68
N TYR A 163 -13.42 17.86 3.97
CA TYR A 163 -13.51 18.36 5.34
C TYR A 163 -14.56 17.62 6.19
N GLU A 164 -15.71 17.24 5.62
CA GLU A 164 -16.71 16.41 6.33
C GLU A 164 -16.18 15.03 6.71
N LYS A 165 -15.22 14.49 5.95
CA LYS A 165 -14.52 13.25 6.30
C LYS A 165 -13.52 13.44 7.45
N GLY A 166 -13.21 14.68 7.82
CA GLY A 166 -12.24 15.03 8.86
C GLY A 166 -10.81 15.18 8.34
N PHE A 167 -10.62 15.41 7.04
CA PHE A 167 -9.31 15.70 6.49
C PHE A 167 -9.05 17.20 6.53
N GLU A 168 -8.24 17.62 7.49
CA GLU A 168 -7.87 19.03 7.67
C GLU A 168 -6.70 19.43 6.78
N ARG A 169 -5.66 18.58 6.74
CA ARG A 169 -4.43 18.83 5.97
C ARG A 169 -4.04 17.62 5.13
N PRO A 170 -3.47 17.84 3.93
CA PRO A 170 -2.97 16.77 3.09
C PRO A 170 -1.77 16.07 3.76
N SER A 171 -1.73 14.74 3.69
CA SER A 171 -0.53 13.98 4.09
C SER A 171 0.60 14.15 3.07
N PRO A 172 1.86 13.81 3.39
CA PRO A 172 2.99 13.99 2.46
C PRO A 172 2.76 13.31 1.10
N ILE A 173 2.13 12.12 1.07
CA ILE A 173 1.78 11.46 -0.20
C ILE A 173 0.71 12.22 -0.98
N GLN A 174 -0.24 12.86 -0.30
CA GLN A 174 -1.27 13.68 -0.92
C GLN A 174 -0.67 14.98 -1.47
N GLU A 175 0.22 15.64 -0.72
CA GLU A 175 0.91 16.86 -1.17
C GLU A 175 1.75 16.65 -2.42
N GLU A 176 2.42 15.50 -2.55
CA GLU A 176 3.21 15.19 -3.75
C GLU A 176 2.33 14.69 -4.90
N SER A 177 1.31 13.87 -4.64
CA SER A 177 0.59 13.18 -5.72
C SER A 177 -0.59 13.95 -6.29
N ILE A 178 -1.35 14.68 -5.47
CA ILE A 178 -2.56 15.38 -5.91
C ILE A 178 -2.24 16.40 -7.01
N PRO A 179 -1.32 17.37 -6.82
CA PRO A 179 -1.07 18.37 -7.86
C PRO A 179 -0.56 17.75 -9.17
N ILE A 180 0.30 16.73 -9.09
CA ILE A 180 0.83 16.03 -10.28
C ILE A 180 -0.25 15.21 -10.99
N ALA A 181 -1.19 14.63 -10.25
CA ALA A 181 -2.30 13.91 -10.84
C ALA A 181 -3.25 14.88 -11.56
N LEU A 182 -3.47 16.08 -11.00
CA LEU A 182 -4.29 17.12 -11.61
C LEU A 182 -3.68 17.69 -12.90
N THR A 183 -2.34 17.68 -13.06
CA THR A 183 -1.71 18.07 -14.35
C THR A 183 -1.87 17.03 -15.46
N GLY A 184 -2.44 15.86 -15.16
CA GLY A 184 -2.63 14.79 -16.14
C GLY A 184 -1.42 13.88 -16.34
N SER A 185 -0.36 14.01 -15.54
CA SER A 185 0.83 13.15 -15.62
C SER A 185 0.58 11.77 -15.01
N ASP A 186 1.20 10.75 -15.58
CA ASP A 186 1.23 9.42 -14.97
C ASP A 186 2.01 9.47 -13.65
N ILE A 187 1.61 8.65 -12.68
CA ILE A 187 2.27 8.59 -11.38
C ILE A 187 2.68 7.16 -11.08
N LEU A 188 3.91 7.00 -10.58
CA LEU A 188 4.34 5.80 -9.88
C LEU A 188 4.71 6.19 -8.45
N ALA A 189 3.85 5.86 -7.50
CA ALA A 189 4.01 6.21 -6.10
C ALA A 189 4.35 5.00 -5.23
N ARG A 190 5.46 5.11 -4.50
CA ARG A 190 5.81 4.23 -3.37
C ARG A 190 5.45 4.91 -2.07
N ALA A 191 4.52 4.31 -1.34
CA ALA A 191 4.19 4.75 0.01
C ALA A 191 3.66 3.61 0.87
N LYS A 192 3.94 3.72 2.17
CA LYS A 192 3.51 2.79 3.22
C LYS A 192 1.98 2.71 3.27
N ASN A 193 1.47 1.57 3.71
CA ASN A 193 0.04 1.41 3.95
C ASN A 193 -0.43 2.29 5.12
N GLY A 194 -1.63 2.88 4.98
CA GLY A 194 -2.17 3.76 6.01
C GLY A 194 -1.56 5.17 6.04
N THR A 195 -0.91 5.65 4.98
CA THR A 195 -0.40 7.05 4.85
C THR A 195 -1.40 7.99 4.16
N GLY A 196 -2.63 7.53 3.91
CA GLY A 196 -3.64 8.30 3.17
C GLY A 196 -3.58 8.13 1.64
N LYS A 197 -2.89 7.10 1.12
CA LYS A 197 -2.80 6.76 -0.32
C LYS A 197 -4.15 6.77 -1.03
N THR A 198 -5.18 6.19 -0.41
CA THR A 198 -6.51 6.08 -1.02
C THR A 198 -7.07 7.46 -1.39
N ALA A 199 -7.01 8.42 -0.47
CA ALA A 199 -7.45 9.78 -0.77
C ALA A 199 -6.53 10.49 -1.78
N ALA A 200 -5.23 10.17 -1.76
CA ALA A 200 -4.23 10.74 -2.66
C ALA A 200 -4.54 10.48 -4.15
N PHE A 201 -5.21 9.36 -4.47
CA PHE A 201 -5.74 9.11 -5.82
C PHE A 201 -7.24 9.32 -5.97
N CYS A 202 -8.06 9.17 -4.92
CA CYS A 202 -9.50 9.39 -5.01
C CYS A 202 -9.84 10.87 -5.26
N ILE A 203 -9.10 11.80 -4.65
CA ILE A 203 -9.30 13.25 -4.83
C ILE A 203 -9.12 13.66 -6.30
N PRO A 204 -7.96 13.43 -6.94
CA PRO A 204 -7.79 13.79 -8.35
C PRO A 204 -8.70 12.99 -9.29
N ALA A 205 -9.06 11.75 -8.94
CA ALA A 205 -10.04 10.96 -9.69
C ALA A 205 -11.43 11.61 -9.70
N LEU A 206 -11.93 12.05 -8.54
CA LEU A 206 -13.23 12.72 -8.42
C LEU A 206 -13.22 14.12 -9.06
N GLU A 207 -12.11 14.84 -8.93
CA GLU A 207 -11.93 16.16 -9.54
C GLU A 207 -11.99 16.09 -11.07
N LYS A 208 -11.36 15.10 -11.68
CA LYS A 208 -11.30 14.95 -13.14
C LYS A 208 -12.63 14.55 -13.79
N ILE A 209 -13.55 13.96 -13.03
CA ILE A 209 -14.84 13.49 -13.57
C ILE A 209 -15.74 14.68 -13.96
N ASP A 210 -16.24 14.63 -15.17
CA ASP A 210 -17.37 15.44 -15.64
C ASP A 210 -18.68 14.77 -15.24
N GLN A 211 -19.51 15.46 -14.47
CA GLN A 211 -20.76 14.92 -13.90
C GLN A 211 -21.90 14.90 -14.92
N ASP A 212 -21.78 15.62 -16.03
CA ASP A 212 -22.83 15.73 -17.04
C ASP A 212 -22.69 14.64 -18.12
N ILE A 213 -21.54 13.94 -18.16
CA ILE A 213 -21.25 12.88 -19.11
C ILE A 213 -21.43 11.50 -18.45
N ASN A 214 -22.56 10.85 -18.75
CA ASN A 214 -22.98 9.55 -18.22
C ASN A 214 -22.20 8.35 -18.79
N VAL A 215 -20.87 8.38 -18.71
CA VAL A 215 -19.95 7.31 -19.15
C VAL A 215 -18.91 7.03 -18.06
N ILE A 216 -18.29 5.84 -18.12
CA ILE A 216 -17.21 5.48 -17.21
C ILE A 216 -15.96 6.28 -17.60
N GLN A 217 -15.58 7.24 -16.77
CA GLN A 217 -14.43 8.12 -16.99
C GLN A 217 -13.21 7.70 -16.18
N VAL A 218 -13.42 7.01 -15.05
CA VAL A 218 -12.35 6.55 -14.17
C VAL A 218 -12.56 5.10 -13.76
N VAL A 219 -11.48 4.30 -13.83
CA VAL A 219 -11.43 2.94 -13.29
C VAL A 219 -10.37 2.86 -12.19
N ILE A 220 -10.75 2.31 -11.03
CA ILE A 220 -9.82 2.00 -9.94
C ILE A 220 -9.72 0.48 -9.79
N LEU A 221 -8.55 -0.06 -10.10
CA LEU A 221 -8.22 -1.46 -9.93
C LEU A 221 -7.66 -1.73 -8.55
N VAL A 222 -8.16 -2.80 -7.94
CA VAL A 222 -7.73 -3.28 -6.63
C VAL A 222 -7.63 -4.82 -6.64
N PRO A 223 -6.71 -5.43 -5.89
CA PRO A 223 -6.51 -6.89 -5.91
C PRO A 223 -7.58 -7.67 -5.16
N THR A 224 -8.28 -7.06 -4.20
CA THR A 224 -9.24 -7.75 -3.32
C THR A 224 -10.62 -7.09 -3.36
N ARG A 225 -11.65 -7.89 -3.04
CA ARG A 225 -13.05 -7.45 -3.03
C ARG A 225 -13.31 -6.45 -1.91
N GLU A 226 -12.67 -6.70 -0.77
CA GLU A 226 -12.80 -5.90 0.45
C GLU A 226 -12.19 -4.51 0.25
N LEU A 227 -11.03 -4.43 -0.42
CA LEU A 227 -10.43 -3.15 -0.76
C LEU A 227 -11.30 -2.38 -1.77
N ALA A 228 -11.97 -3.07 -2.71
CA ALA A 228 -12.88 -2.40 -3.63
C ALA A 228 -14.03 -1.71 -2.89
N LEU A 229 -14.63 -2.40 -1.91
CA LEU A 229 -15.68 -1.83 -1.07
C LEU A 229 -15.16 -0.63 -0.28
N GLN A 230 -14.01 -0.76 0.37
CA GLN A 230 -13.40 0.33 1.14
C GLN A 230 -13.08 1.54 0.27
N THR A 231 -12.43 1.34 -0.88
CA THR A 231 -12.09 2.43 -1.80
C THR A 231 -13.34 3.10 -2.36
N SER A 232 -14.37 2.34 -2.71
CA SER A 232 -15.64 2.91 -3.16
C SER A 232 -16.35 3.74 -2.09
N GLN A 233 -16.28 3.30 -0.83
CA GLN A 233 -16.83 4.04 0.29
C GLN A 233 -16.08 5.36 0.49
N VAL A 234 -14.74 5.35 0.37
CA VAL A 234 -13.94 6.57 0.39
C VAL A 234 -14.32 7.51 -0.75
N CYS A 235 -14.50 7.00 -1.98
CA CYS A 235 -14.98 7.80 -3.11
C CYS A 235 -16.36 8.43 -2.85
N LYS A 236 -17.31 7.66 -2.30
CA LYS A 236 -18.67 8.15 -1.99
C LYS A 236 -18.68 9.20 -0.88
N GLU A 237 -17.84 9.04 0.14
CA GLU A 237 -17.73 10.02 1.24
C GLU A 237 -17.08 11.32 0.77
N LEU A 238 -15.97 11.23 0.02
CA LEU A 238 -15.30 12.41 -0.53
C LEU A 238 -16.14 13.11 -1.60
N GLY A 239 -16.84 12.34 -2.42
CA GLY A 239 -17.72 12.85 -3.48
C GLY A 239 -19.16 13.06 -3.06
N LYS A 240 -19.48 13.11 -1.75
CA LYS A 240 -20.86 13.16 -1.23
C LYS A 240 -21.70 14.31 -1.79
N HIS A 241 -21.06 15.44 -2.08
CA HIS A 241 -21.71 16.64 -2.64
C HIS A 241 -21.58 16.72 -4.17
N LEU A 242 -20.91 15.75 -4.80
CA LEU A 242 -20.82 15.59 -6.25
C LEU A 242 -21.92 14.63 -6.73
N LYS A 243 -22.47 14.86 -7.91
CA LYS A 243 -23.41 13.96 -8.60
C LYS A 243 -22.67 12.84 -9.35
N ILE A 244 -21.73 12.20 -8.68
CA ILE A 244 -20.88 11.14 -9.25
C ILE A 244 -21.39 9.76 -8.82
N GLU A 245 -21.87 9.00 -9.80
CA GLU A 245 -22.22 7.59 -9.63
C GLU A 245 -20.98 6.69 -9.53
N VAL A 246 -20.78 6.11 -8.34
CA VAL A 246 -19.70 5.15 -8.02
C VAL A 246 -20.25 3.73 -7.97
N MET A 247 -19.71 2.83 -8.80
CA MET A 247 -20.04 1.41 -8.83
C MET A 247 -18.87 0.54 -8.35
N VAL A 248 -19.19 -0.55 -7.64
CA VAL A 248 -18.24 -1.62 -7.32
C VAL A 248 -18.58 -2.85 -8.13
N THR A 249 -17.57 -3.46 -8.77
CA THR A 249 -17.71 -4.76 -9.42
C THR A 249 -16.52 -5.66 -9.10
N THR A 250 -16.78 -6.83 -8.52
CA THR A 250 -15.72 -7.74 -8.11
C THR A 250 -16.15 -9.18 -8.30
N GLY A 251 -15.19 -10.12 -8.34
CA GLY A 251 -15.55 -11.54 -8.28
C GLY A 251 -16.49 -11.82 -7.10
N GLY A 252 -17.42 -12.77 -7.23
CA GLY A 252 -18.30 -13.18 -6.14
C GLY A 252 -19.55 -12.32 -5.92
N THR A 253 -19.67 -11.13 -6.54
CA THR A 253 -20.98 -10.51 -6.75
C THR A 253 -21.68 -11.16 -7.95
N SER A 254 -23.01 -11.09 -7.97
CA SER A 254 -23.84 -11.56 -9.08
C SER A 254 -23.49 -10.81 -10.36
N LEU A 255 -23.01 -11.53 -11.38
CA LEU A 255 -22.70 -10.94 -12.68
C LEU A 255 -23.95 -10.30 -13.31
N LYS A 256 -25.12 -10.92 -13.10
CA LYS A 256 -26.39 -10.40 -13.60
C LYS A 256 -26.70 -9.02 -12.99
N ASP A 257 -26.49 -8.86 -11.70
CA ASP A 257 -26.80 -7.61 -11.00
C ASP A 257 -25.80 -6.51 -11.40
N ASP A 258 -24.52 -6.86 -11.58
CA ASP A 258 -23.51 -5.94 -12.12
C ASP A 258 -23.89 -5.46 -13.54
N ILE A 259 -24.34 -6.38 -14.41
CA ILE A 259 -24.82 -6.03 -15.76
C ILE A 259 -26.03 -5.10 -15.68
N MET A 260 -26.99 -5.42 -14.81
CA MET A 260 -28.18 -4.58 -14.63
C MET A 260 -27.83 -3.18 -14.10
N ARG A 261 -26.86 -3.08 -13.18
CA ARG A 261 -26.37 -1.81 -12.67
C ARG A 261 -25.66 -0.98 -13.74
N LEU A 262 -24.96 -1.61 -14.68
CA LEU A 262 -24.25 -0.92 -15.77
C LEU A 262 -25.18 -0.34 -16.85
N TYR A 263 -26.47 -0.70 -16.87
CA TYR A 263 -27.46 0.02 -17.68
C TYR A 263 -27.82 1.40 -17.12
N GLN A 264 -27.50 1.66 -15.86
CA GLN A 264 -27.62 2.97 -15.24
C GLN A 264 -26.28 3.72 -15.33
N PRO A 265 -26.27 5.07 -15.30
CA PRO A 265 -25.03 5.84 -15.32
C PRO A 265 -24.02 5.39 -14.25
N VAL A 266 -22.75 5.29 -14.67
CA VAL A 266 -21.59 5.02 -13.81
C VAL A 266 -20.46 5.90 -14.32
N HIS A 267 -19.92 6.74 -13.45
CA HIS A 267 -18.79 7.62 -13.78
C HIS A 267 -17.47 7.03 -13.30
N LEU A 268 -17.49 6.41 -12.10
CA LEU A 268 -16.33 5.82 -11.45
C LEU A 268 -16.60 4.34 -11.14
N LEU A 269 -15.75 3.46 -11.70
CA LEU A 269 -15.82 2.03 -11.47
C LEU A 269 -14.66 1.56 -10.59
N VAL A 270 -14.95 0.96 -9.44
CA VAL A 270 -13.95 0.32 -8.57
C VAL A 270 -14.10 -1.20 -8.68
N GLY A 271 -13.01 -1.94 -8.90
CA GLY A 271 -13.15 -3.38 -9.01
C GLY A 271 -11.88 -4.20 -9.18
N THR A 272 -12.09 -5.51 -9.21
CA THR A 272 -11.02 -6.50 -9.41
C THR A 272 -10.77 -6.73 -10.91
N PRO A 273 -9.51 -6.87 -11.37
CA PRO A 273 -9.16 -6.93 -12.80
C PRO A 273 -9.96 -7.95 -13.60
N GLY A 274 -10.09 -9.19 -13.11
CA GLY A 274 -10.75 -10.26 -13.85
C GLY A 274 -12.24 -10.00 -14.10
N ARG A 275 -12.95 -9.39 -13.13
CA ARG A 275 -14.37 -9.08 -13.28
C ARG A 275 -14.62 -7.92 -14.25
N ILE A 276 -13.84 -6.85 -14.15
CA ILE A 276 -13.96 -5.71 -15.06
C ILE A 276 -13.63 -6.17 -16.50
N LEU A 277 -12.57 -6.96 -16.67
CA LEU A 277 -12.20 -7.52 -17.97
C LEU A 277 -13.33 -8.38 -18.57
N ASP A 278 -13.98 -9.23 -17.77
CA ASP A 278 -15.11 -10.04 -18.22
C ASP A 278 -16.28 -9.18 -18.72
N LEU A 279 -16.66 -8.16 -17.95
CA LEU A 279 -17.71 -7.21 -18.32
C LEU A 279 -17.34 -6.39 -19.57
N ALA A 280 -16.08 -6.01 -19.73
CA ALA A 280 -15.58 -5.28 -20.90
C ALA A 280 -15.59 -6.16 -22.16
N LYS A 281 -15.14 -7.42 -22.06
CA LYS A 281 -15.19 -8.39 -23.16
C LYS A 281 -16.61 -8.69 -23.64
N LYS A 282 -17.59 -8.66 -22.73
CA LYS A 282 -19.01 -8.84 -23.05
C LYS A 282 -19.65 -7.59 -23.68
N GLY A 283 -18.92 -6.47 -23.76
CA GLY A 283 -19.44 -5.20 -24.29
C GLY A 283 -20.42 -4.48 -23.34
N VAL A 284 -20.55 -4.94 -22.10
CA VAL A 284 -21.44 -4.31 -21.10
C VAL A 284 -20.72 -3.15 -20.41
N CYS A 285 -19.44 -3.34 -20.08
CA CYS A 285 -18.60 -2.28 -19.51
C CYS A 285 -17.83 -1.58 -20.63
N VAL A 286 -18.34 -0.44 -21.11
CA VAL A 286 -17.69 0.36 -22.16
C VAL A 286 -16.69 1.33 -21.52
N LEU A 287 -15.41 1.18 -21.88
CA LEU A 287 -14.29 1.93 -21.28
C LEU A 287 -13.60 2.90 -22.25
N LYS A 288 -14.24 3.21 -23.38
CA LYS A 288 -13.66 4.04 -24.45
C LYS A 288 -13.35 5.47 -24.00
N ASP A 289 -14.14 6.00 -23.07
CA ASP A 289 -14.02 7.36 -22.52
C ASP A 289 -13.34 7.38 -21.14
N CYS A 290 -12.74 6.26 -20.72
CA CYS A 290 -12.06 6.16 -19.43
C CYS A 290 -10.68 6.82 -19.50
N SER A 291 -10.62 8.10 -19.15
CA SER A 291 -9.42 8.93 -19.22
C SER A 291 -8.41 8.70 -18.08
N MET A 292 -8.77 7.95 -17.03
CA MET A 292 -7.89 7.65 -15.91
C MET A 292 -8.04 6.20 -15.43
N LEU A 293 -6.90 5.52 -15.26
CA LEU A 293 -6.78 4.21 -14.63
C LEU A 293 -5.93 4.34 -13.36
N VAL A 294 -6.50 3.96 -12.22
CA VAL A 294 -5.78 3.88 -10.95
C VAL A 294 -5.52 2.42 -10.59
N MET A 295 -4.32 2.12 -10.09
CA MET A 295 -3.92 0.80 -9.63
C MET A 295 -3.43 0.90 -8.18
N ASP A 296 -4.23 0.42 -7.22
CA ASP A 296 -3.85 0.37 -5.80
C ASP A 296 -3.35 -1.04 -5.43
N GLU A 297 -2.33 -1.11 -4.57
CA GLU A 297 -1.54 -2.33 -4.29
C GLU A 297 -1.01 -2.95 -5.61
N ALA A 298 -0.31 -2.14 -6.40
CA ALA A 298 0.10 -2.46 -7.77
C ALA A 298 1.05 -3.67 -7.85
N ASP A 299 1.87 -3.92 -6.83
CA ASP A 299 2.68 -5.14 -6.70
C ASP A 299 1.83 -6.43 -6.75
N LYS A 300 0.65 -6.44 -6.15
CA LYS A 300 -0.30 -7.57 -6.21
C LYS A 300 -1.05 -7.65 -7.51
N LEU A 301 -1.50 -6.51 -8.03
CA LEU A 301 -2.14 -6.43 -9.34
C LEU A 301 -1.22 -6.91 -10.47
N LEU A 302 0.10 -6.76 -10.31
CA LEU A 302 1.11 -7.16 -11.28
C LEU A 302 1.77 -8.50 -10.96
N SER A 303 1.15 -9.30 -10.09
CA SER A 303 1.50 -10.71 -9.92
C SER A 303 1.17 -11.51 -11.20
N PRO A 304 1.83 -12.66 -11.44
CA PRO A 304 1.59 -13.49 -12.63
C PRO A 304 0.13 -13.89 -12.85
N GLU A 305 -0.66 -13.95 -11.78
CA GLU A 305 -2.07 -14.31 -11.80
C GLU A 305 -2.96 -13.20 -12.38
N PHE A 306 -2.65 -11.93 -12.09
CA PHE A 306 -3.49 -10.78 -12.46
C PHE A 306 -2.95 -10.00 -13.66
N GLN A 307 -1.62 -9.95 -13.84
CA GLN A 307 -0.96 -9.13 -14.86
C GLN A 307 -1.52 -9.35 -16.28
N PRO A 308 -1.79 -10.58 -16.77
CA PRO A 308 -2.35 -10.78 -18.11
C PRO A 308 -3.74 -10.15 -18.27
N SER A 309 -4.56 -10.20 -17.22
CA SER A 309 -5.90 -9.61 -17.26
C SER A 309 -5.84 -8.08 -17.34
N ILE A 310 -4.89 -7.46 -16.63
CA ILE A 310 -4.71 -6.00 -16.65
C ILE A 310 -4.19 -5.54 -18.01
N GLN A 311 -3.22 -6.26 -18.60
CA GLN A 311 -2.70 -5.95 -19.92
C GLN A 311 -3.79 -6.01 -21.00
N GLN A 312 -4.71 -6.97 -20.92
CA GLN A 312 -5.86 -7.04 -21.81
C GLN A 312 -6.87 -5.92 -21.54
N LEU A 313 -7.16 -5.62 -20.26
CA LEU A 313 -8.09 -4.56 -19.89
C LEU A 313 -7.64 -3.18 -20.43
N ILE A 314 -6.34 -2.91 -20.38
CA ILE A 314 -5.73 -1.68 -20.89
C ILE A 314 -5.99 -1.46 -22.38
N GLN A 315 -6.24 -2.52 -23.16
CA GLN A 315 -6.57 -2.41 -24.59
C GLN A 315 -7.99 -1.88 -24.84
N PHE A 316 -8.88 -1.94 -23.84
CA PHE A 316 -10.22 -1.36 -23.91
C PHE A 316 -10.25 0.13 -23.55
N LEU A 317 -9.17 0.65 -22.96
CA LEU A 317 -9.02 2.04 -22.57
C LEU A 317 -8.48 2.89 -23.73
N PRO A 318 -8.79 4.20 -23.78
CA PRO A 318 -8.23 5.11 -24.78
C PRO A 318 -6.69 5.14 -24.70
N SER A 319 -6.02 5.42 -25.82
CA SER A 319 -4.55 5.45 -25.88
C SER A 319 -3.96 6.57 -25.01
N ASN A 320 -4.61 7.74 -24.98
CA ASN A 320 -4.22 8.89 -24.17
C ASN A 320 -4.90 8.88 -22.79
N ARG A 321 -4.74 7.77 -22.07
CA ARG A 321 -5.22 7.61 -20.68
C ARG A 321 -4.10 7.97 -19.71
N GLN A 322 -4.48 8.51 -18.56
CA GLN A 322 -3.58 8.71 -17.43
C GLN A 322 -3.57 7.46 -16.55
N ILE A 323 -2.39 7.01 -16.11
CA ILE A 323 -2.23 5.86 -15.20
C ILE A 323 -1.59 6.32 -13.89
N LEU A 324 -2.28 6.05 -12.78
CA LEU A 324 -1.78 6.30 -11.43
C LEU A 324 -1.54 4.96 -10.73
N MET A 325 -0.27 4.61 -10.47
CA MET A 325 0.11 3.39 -9.78
C MET A 325 0.57 3.68 -8.35
N PHE A 326 -0.06 3.03 -7.38
CA PHE A 326 0.29 3.11 -5.96
C PHE A 326 0.69 1.72 -5.46
N SER A 327 1.86 1.63 -4.83
CA SER A 327 2.37 0.37 -4.30
C SER A 327 3.13 0.55 -3.00
N ALA A 328 3.13 -0.49 -2.16
CA ALA A 328 4.04 -0.54 -1.00
C ALA A 328 5.44 -0.98 -1.44
N THR A 329 5.52 -1.89 -2.42
CA THR A 329 6.78 -2.47 -2.90
C THR A 329 6.94 -2.30 -4.41
N PHE A 330 8.17 -2.35 -4.92
CA PHE A 330 8.47 -2.30 -6.36
C PHE A 330 9.29 -3.51 -6.80
N PRO A 331 8.67 -4.70 -6.93
CA PRO A 331 9.33 -5.83 -7.56
C PRO A 331 9.61 -5.57 -9.04
N VAL A 332 10.45 -6.42 -9.64
CA VAL A 332 10.84 -6.34 -11.06
C VAL A 332 9.62 -6.30 -11.99
N THR A 333 8.55 -7.02 -11.66
CA THR A 333 7.31 -7.04 -12.43
C THR A 333 6.63 -5.67 -12.51
N VAL A 334 6.71 -4.85 -11.46
CA VAL A 334 6.22 -3.46 -11.46
C VAL A 334 7.07 -2.59 -12.37
N LYS A 335 8.40 -2.79 -12.36
CA LYS A 335 9.33 -2.05 -13.23
C LYS A 335 9.06 -2.32 -14.71
N ASP A 336 8.93 -3.60 -15.10
CA ASP A 336 8.65 -3.99 -16.48
C ASP A 336 7.31 -3.46 -16.98
N PHE A 337 6.29 -3.46 -16.11
CA PHE A 337 4.99 -2.88 -16.44
C PHE A 337 5.07 -1.36 -16.61
N LYS A 338 5.76 -0.67 -15.68
CA LYS A 338 5.98 0.78 -15.73
C LYS A 338 6.65 1.18 -17.05
N ASP A 339 7.72 0.52 -17.45
CA ASP A 339 8.46 0.85 -18.67
C ASP A 339 7.63 0.61 -19.96
N ARG A 340 6.61 -0.26 -19.91
CA ARG A 340 5.75 -0.56 -21.07
C ARG A 340 4.50 0.31 -21.18
N PHE A 341 3.87 0.65 -20.05
CA PHE A 341 2.53 1.24 -20.05
C PHE A 341 2.47 2.69 -19.55
N LEU A 342 3.44 3.15 -18.77
CA LEU A 342 3.41 4.50 -18.20
C LEU A 342 4.20 5.47 -19.10
N HIS A 343 3.63 6.64 -19.39
CA HIS A 343 4.26 7.66 -20.20
C HIS A 343 4.95 8.71 -19.33
N LYS A 344 6.29 8.64 -19.25
CA LYS A 344 7.12 9.57 -18.45
C LYS A 344 6.54 9.80 -17.04
N PRO A 345 6.33 8.74 -16.25
CA PRO A 345 5.65 8.88 -14.98
C PRO A 345 6.46 9.70 -13.99
N TYR A 346 5.77 10.53 -13.22
CA TYR A 346 6.35 11.16 -12.04
C TYR A 346 6.49 10.10 -10.95
N VAL A 347 7.74 9.87 -10.52
CA VAL A 347 8.06 8.85 -9.53
C VAL A 347 8.09 9.48 -8.15
N ILE A 348 7.10 9.15 -7.32
CA ILE A 348 7.03 9.57 -5.93
C ILE A 348 7.59 8.46 -5.08
N ASN A 349 8.65 8.74 -4.34
CA ASN A 349 9.23 7.78 -3.42
C ASN A 349 9.36 8.41 -2.04
N LEU A 350 8.37 8.18 -1.18
CA LEU A 350 8.34 8.69 0.19
C LEU A 350 8.91 7.70 1.20
N MET A 351 9.60 6.67 0.71
CA MET A 351 10.22 5.64 1.53
C MET A 351 11.67 5.45 1.06
N ASP A 352 12.66 5.94 1.81
CA ASP A 352 14.06 5.66 1.50
C ASP A 352 14.38 4.17 1.72
N GLU A 353 13.80 3.58 2.76
CA GLU A 353 13.84 2.16 3.12
C GLU A 353 12.42 1.61 3.34
N LEU A 354 12.23 0.29 3.19
CA LEU A 354 10.96 -0.43 3.48
C LEU A 354 10.67 -0.47 4.99
N THR A 355 10.54 0.70 5.62
CA THR A 355 10.47 0.83 7.08
C THR A 355 9.04 0.76 7.60
N LEU A 356 8.89 0.09 8.75
CA LEU A 356 7.65 0.01 9.52
C LEU A 356 7.67 1.06 10.66
N LYS A 357 7.95 2.33 10.31
CA LYS A 357 7.99 3.43 11.28
C LYS A 357 6.68 3.51 12.08
N GLY A 358 6.81 3.63 13.40
CA GLY A 358 5.70 3.65 14.36
C GLY A 358 5.30 2.26 14.89
N ILE A 359 5.81 1.17 14.30
CA ILE A 359 5.45 -0.18 14.74
C ILE A 359 6.62 -0.83 15.48
N THR A 360 6.41 -1.09 16.76
CA THR A 360 7.36 -1.85 17.58
C THR A 360 7.22 -3.33 17.27
N GLN A 361 8.32 -3.98 16.94
CA GLN A 361 8.33 -5.36 16.46
C GLN A 361 9.10 -6.25 17.42
N TYR A 362 8.44 -7.31 17.90
CA TYR A 362 9.06 -8.33 18.74
C TYR A 362 8.92 -9.72 18.15
N TYR A 363 9.82 -10.62 18.53
CA TYR A 363 9.65 -12.05 18.37
C TYR A 363 9.70 -12.80 19.70
N ALA A 364 8.91 -13.87 19.79
CA ALA A 364 8.95 -14.85 20.87
C ALA A 364 9.35 -16.20 20.27
N PHE A 365 10.46 -16.75 20.75
CA PHE A 365 10.89 -18.09 20.33
C PHE A 365 10.06 -19.14 21.05
N VAL A 366 9.29 -19.94 20.30
CA VAL A 366 8.32 -20.89 20.83
C VAL A 366 8.25 -22.15 19.97
N GLU A 367 8.01 -23.30 20.61
CA GLU A 367 7.63 -24.51 19.89
C GLU A 367 6.16 -24.43 19.44
N GLU A 368 5.78 -25.17 18.39
CA GLU A 368 4.39 -25.19 17.88
C GLU A 368 3.37 -25.49 18.98
N ARG A 369 3.66 -26.47 19.86
CA ARG A 369 2.77 -26.84 20.98
C ARG A 369 2.59 -25.71 22.01
N GLN A 370 3.52 -24.77 22.07
CA GLN A 370 3.51 -23.66 23.03
C GLN A 370 2.83 -22.40 22.49
N LYS A 371 2.59 -22.31 21.17
CA LYS A 371 2.08 -21.08 20.54
C LYS A 371 0.76 -20.59 21.15
N VAL A 372 -0.19 -21.49 21.41
CA VAL A 372 -1.49 -21.13 22.02
C VAL A 372 -1.31 -20.61 23.45
N HIS A 373 -0.40 -21.20 24.23
CA HIS A 373 -0.09 -20.75 25.58
C HIS A 373 0.61 -19.38 25.58
N CYS A 374 1.54 -19.17 24.65
CA CYS A 374 2.19 -17.88 24.43
C CYS A 374 1.14 -16.81 24.06
N LEU A 375 0.23 -17.12 23.13
CA LEU A 375 -0.86 -16.22 22.73
C LEU A 375 -1.76 -15.84 23.92
N ASN A 376 -2.14 -16.81 24.75
CA ASN A 376 -2.92 -16.56 25.97
C ASN A 376 -2.19 -15.62 26.94
N THR A 377 -0.87 -15.77 27.07
CA THR A 377 -0.03 -14.90 27.88
C THR A 377 0.02 -13.48 27.33
N LEU A 378 0.15 -13.33 26.00
CA LEU A 378 0.11 -12.02 25.33
C LEU A 378 -1.23 -11.32 25.54
N PHE A 379 -2.35 -12.03 25.38
CA PHE A 379 -3.68 -11.49 25.60
C PHE A 379 -3.94 -11.04 27.04
N SER A 380 -3.29 -11.68 28.01
CA SER A 380 -3.39 -11.30 29.43
C SER A 380 -2.49 -10.12 29.80
N LYS A 381 -1.35 -9.95 29.12
CA LYS A 381 -0.34 -8.92 29.45
C LYS A 381 -0.50 -7.62 28.66
N LEU A 382 -1.04 -7.67 27.45
CA LEU A 382 -1.11 -6.52 26.55
C LEU A 382 -2.44 -5.78 26.67
N GLN A 383 -2.40 -4.45 26.56
CA GLN A 383 -3.60 -3.63 26.41
C GLN A 383 -4.03 -3.58 24.94
N ILE A 384 -4.72 -4.63 24.52
CA ILE A 384 -5.23 -4.74 23.15
C ILE A 384 -6.51 -3.91 23.02
N ASN A 385 -6.59 -2.99 22.07
CA ASN A 385 -7.87 -2.42 21.67
C ASN A 385 -8.58 -3.46 20.78
N GLN A 386 -8.10 -3.60 19.54
CA GLN A 386 -8.36 -4.74 18.68
C GLN A 386 -7.05 -5.38 18.19
N SER A 387 -7.08 -6.69 17.92
CA SER A 387 -5.94 -7.40 17.33
C SER A 387 -6.30 -8.17 16.07
N ILE A 388 -5.30 -8.33 15.20
CA ILE A 388 -5.35 -9.24 14.06
C ILE A 388 -4.29 -10.32 14.25
N ILE A 389 -4.70 -11.58 14.13
CA ILE A 389 -3.86 -12.76 14.30
C ILE A 389 -3.74 -13.46 12.96
N PHE A 390 -2.52 -13.57 12.43
CA PHE A 390 -2.24 -14.19 11.15
C PHE A 390 -1.80 -15.64 11.27
N CYS A 391 -2.46 -16.50 10.49
CA CYS A 391 -2.05 -17.89 10.27
C CYS A 391 -1.73 -18.12 8.79
N ASN A 392 -0.85 -19.09 8.50
CA ASN A 392 -0.41 -19.39 7.15
C ASN A 392 -1.37 -20.29 6.36
N SER A 393 -2.41 -20.86 7.01
CA SER A 393 -3.39 -21.73 6.32
C SER A 393 -4.80 -21.59 6.87
N VAL A 394 -5.78 -21.91 6.02
CA VAL A 394 -7.22 -21.86 6.34
C VAL A 394 -7.55 -22.75 7.54
N ASN A 395 -7.06 -23.99 7.52
CA ASN A 395 -7.34 -24.94 8.60
C ASN A 395 -6.79 -24.44 9.94
N ARG A 396 -5.63 -23.78 9.95
CA ARG A 396 -5.06 -23.20 11.18
C ARG A 396 -5.87 -22.00 11.68
N VAL A 397 -6.41 -21.18 10.78
CA VAL A 397 -7.33 -20.09 11.16
C VAL A 397 -8.54 -20.65 11.91
N GLU A 398 -9.22 -21.65 11.35
CA GLU A 398 -10.41 -22.24 11.98
C GLU A 398 -10.08 -22.91 13.33
N LEU A 399 -9.01 -23.71 13.38
CA LEU A 399 -8.59 -24.40 14.60
C LEU A 399 -8.17 -23.41 15.70
N LEU A 400 -7.42 -22.37 15.36
CA LEU A 400 -7.00 -21.36 16.32
C LEU A 400 -8.19 -20.56 16.82
N ALA A 401 -9.08 -20.12 15.92
CA ALA A 401 -10.27 -19.36 16.27
C ALA A 401 -11.18 -20.15 17.22
N LYS A 402 -11.42 -21.43 16.92
CA LYS A 402 -12.15 -22.33 17.82
C LYS A 402 -11.47 -22.41 19.19
N LYS A 403 -10.14 -22.61 19.20
CA LYS A 403 -9.39 -22.79 20.45
C LYS A 403 -9.40 -21.55 21.33
N ILE A 404 -9.20 -20.36 20.77
CA ILE A 404 -9.23 -19.12 21.57
C ILE A 404 -10.65 -18.75 22.02
N THR A 405 -11.67 -19.12 21.25
CA THR A 405 -13.08 -18.98 21.66
C THR A 405 -13.38 -19.88 22.87
N GLU A 406 -12.91 -21.13 22.85
CA GLU A 406 -13.02 -22.06 24.01
C GLU A 406 -12.30 -21.52 25.26
N LEU A 407 -11.25 -20.73 25.09
CA LEU A 407 -10.54 -20.06 26.18
C LEU A 407 -11.23 -18.79 26.68
N GLY A 408 -12.39 -18.42 26.10
CA GLY A 408 -13.18 -17.26 26.51
C GLY A 408 -12.83 -15.95 25.80
N TYR A 409 -11.98 -15.97 24.77
CA TYR A 409 -11.67 -14.77 24.00
C TYR A 409 -12.72 -14.51 22.93
N SER A 410 -13.18 -13.26 22.86
CA SER A 410 -13.99 -12.78 21.73
C SER A 410 -13.12 -12.76 20.47
N CYS A 411 -13.38 -13.64 19.51
CA CYS A 411 -12.74 -13.60 18.20
C CYS A 411 -13.74 -13.86 17.06
N PHE A 412 -13.47 -13.24 15.91
CA PHE A 412 -13.97 -13.71 14.63
C PHE A 412 -12.82 -14.33 13.85
N TYR A 413 -13.15 -15.05 12.78
CA TYR A 413 -12.16 -15.57 11.87
C TYR A 413 -12.57 -15.38 10.42
N ILE A 414 -11.56 -15.30 9.55
CA ILE A 414 -11.81 -15.06 8.14
C ILE A 414 -10.72 -15.61 7.22
N HIS A 415 -11.15 -16.28 6.16
CA HIS A 415 -10.25 -16.91 5.19
C HIS A 415 -10.89 -17.09 3.81
N ALA A 416 -10.07 -17.50 2.84
CA ALA A 416 -10.44 -17.60 1.42
C ALA A 416 -11.61 -18.56 1.12
N LYS A 417 -11.76 -19.65 1.90
CA LYS A 417 -12.82 -20.65 1.68
C LYS A 417 -14.23 -20.26 2.17
N MET A 418 -14.39 -19.12 2.85
CA MET A 418 -15.70 -18.65 3.31
C MET A 418 -16.50 -18.04 2.15
N LEU A 419 -17.83 -18.14 2.23
CA LEU A 419 -18.71 -17.40 1.32
C LEU A 419 -18.46 -15.90 1.48
N GLN A 420 -18.56 -15.16 0.37
CA GLN A 420 -18.25 -13.73 0.35
C GLN A 420 -19.14 -12.93 1.30
N ASP A 421 -20.42 -13.23 1.39
CA ASP A 421 -21.35 -12.52 2.26
C ASP A 421 -21.00 -12.69 3.74
N HIS A 422 -20.55 -13.88 4.14
CA HIS A 422 -20.03 -14.13 5.48
C HIS A 422 -18.72 -13.36 5.73
N ARG A 423 -17.83 -13.30 4.73
CA ARG A 423 -16.59 -12.51 4.82
C ARG A 423 -16.89 -11.03 5.04
N ASN A 424 -17.83 -10.48 4.26
CA ASN A 424 -18.26 -9.09 4.36
C ASN A 424 -18.89 -8.78 5.73
N ARG A 425 -19.73 -9.70 6.25
CA ARG A 425 -20.35 -9.55 7.58
C ARG A 425 -19.30 -9.53 8.69
N VAL A 426 -18.42 -10.54 8.74
CA VAL A 426 -17.34 -10.62 9.73
C VAL A 426 -16.46 -9.37 9.67
N PHE A 427 -16.14 -8.89 8.45
CA PHE A 427 -15.38 -7.67 8.27
C PHE A 427 -16.07 -6.45 8.90
N HIS A 428 -17.34 -6.27 8.59
CA HIS A 428 -18.14 -5.15 9.06
C HIS A 428 -18.27 -5.18 10.59
N ASP A 429 -18.61 -6.34 11.15
CA ASP A 429 -18.77 -6.53 12.59
C ASP A 429 -17.44 -6.29 13.32
N PHE A 430 -16.32 -6.81 12.79
CA PHE A 430 -15.01 -6.55 13.36
C PHE A 430 -14.63 -5.07 13.29
N ARG A 431 -14.83 -4.40 12.14
CA ARG A 431 -14.56 -2.97 11.98
C ARG A 431 -15.38 -2.10 12.93
N ASN A 432 -16.62 -2.50 13.22
CA ASN A 432 -17.52 -1.80 14.15
C ASN A 432 -17.24 -2.12 15.62
N GLY A 433 -16.20 -2.90 15.93
CA GLY A 433 -15.83 -3.22 17.30
C GLY A 433 -16.68 -4.30 17.97
N ALA A 434 -17.50 -5.04 17.21
CA ALA A 434 -18.31 -6.15 17.76
C ALA A 434 -17.45 -7.29 18.32
N CYS A 435 -16.15 -7.31 18.00
CA CYS A 435 -15.22 -8.31 18.47
C CYS A 435 -13.81 -7.72 18.62
N ARG A 436 -13.06 -8.19 19.62
CA ARG A 436 -11.70 -7.69 19.91
C ARG A 436 -10.61 -8.31 19.04
N ASN A 437 -10.78 -9.53 18.54
CA ASN A 437 -9.73 -10.25 17.82
C ASN A 437 -10.24 -10.79 16.48
N LEU A 438 -9.42 -10.69 15.43
CA LEU A 438 -9.69 -11.30 14.12
C LEU A 438 -8.58 -12.28 13.76
N VAL A 439 -8.91 -13.56 13.56
CA VAL A 439 -7.96 -14.57 13.07
C VAL A 439 -8.09 -14.70 11.56
N CYS A 440 -6.99 -14.59 10.81
CA CYS A 440 -7.09 -14.60 9.34
C CYS A 440 -5.85 -15.10 8.59
N THR A 441 -6.07 -15.43 7.31
CA THR A 441 -4.99 -15.63 6.33
C THR A 441 -4.62 -14.32 5.62
N ASP A 442 -3.48 -14.30 4.93
CA ASP A 442 -2.95 -13.16 4.16
C ASP A 442 -3.91 -12.52 3.15
N LEU A 443 -4.80 -13.34 2.56
CA LEU A 443 -5.72 -12.86 1.54
C LEU A 443 -6.67 -11.79 2.07
N PHE A 444 -7.00 -11.84 3.36
CA PHE A 444 -8.10 -11.05 3.89
C PHE A 444 -7.70 -9.60 4.19
N THR A 445 -6.47 -9.33 4.61
CA THR A 445 -6.17 -8.05 5.28
C THR A 445 -5.51 -7.02 4.40
N ARG A 446 -5.11 -7.31 3.15
CA ARG A 446 -4.47 -6.32 2.27
C ARG A 446 -5.39 -5.13 1.97
N GLY A 447 -4.84 -3.92 1.93
CA GLY A 447 -5.63 -2.68 1.82
C GLY A 447 -6.51 -2.27 3.02
N ILE A 448 -6.92 -3.21 3.87
CA ILE A 448 -7.94 -2.97 4.92
C ILE A 448 -7.55 -1.97 6.03
N ASP A 449 -8.38 -0.92 6.07
CA ASP A 449 -8.75 0.15 7.03
C ASP A 449 -9.27 -0.14 8.45
N ILE A 450 -8.48 -0.47 9.48
CA ILE A 450 -9.03 -0.57 10.85
C ILE A 450 -8.16 0.17 11.87
N GLN A 451 -8.53 1.42 12.16
CA GLN A 451 -7.82 2.31 13.07
C GLN A 451 -7.73 1.83 14.52
N ALA A 452 -8.66 0.97 14.97
CA ALA A 452 -8.68 0.44 16.32
C ALA A 452 -7.71 -0.74 16.53
N VAL A 453 -7.10 -1.26 15.46
CA VAL A 453 -6.09 -2.32 15.56
C VAL A 453 -4.74 -1.72 15.98
N ASN A 454 -4.39 -1.92 17.25
CA ASN A 454 -3.09 -1.51 17.80
C ASN A 454 -2.11 -2.68 17.94
N VAL A 455 -2.57 -3.94 17.87
CA VAL A 455 -1.72 -5.13 17.98
C VAL A 455 -1.93 -6.09 16.81
N VAL A 456 -0.83 -6.51 16.18
CA VAL A 456 -0.80 -7.58 15.17
C VAL A 456 0.02 -8.75 15.72
N ILE A 457 -0.49 -9.96 15.57
CA ILE A 457 0.20 -11.18 15.99
C ILE A 457 0.41 -12.09 14.79
N ASN A 458 1.66 -12.35 14.44
CA ASN A 458 2.00 -13.43 13.52
C ASN A 458 2.06 -14.74 14.29
N PHE A 459 0.91 -15.42 14.40
CA PHE A 459 0.86 -16.75 15.01
C PHE A 459 1.67 -17.77 14.20
N ASP A 460 1.60 -17.64 12.87
CA ASP A 460 2.54 -18.28 11.96
C ASP A 460 3.38 -17.21 11.28
N PHE A 461 4.70 -17.33 11.38
CA PHE A 461 5.60 -16.37 10.73
C PHE A 461 5.51 -16.49 9.20
N PRO A 462 5.42 -15.36 8.46
CA PRO A 462 5.35 -15.39 7.01
C PRO A 462 6.69 -15.83 6.40
N LYS A 463 6.64 -16.34 5.18
CA LYS A 463 7.84 -16.83 4.49
C LYS A 463 8.59 -15.73 3.73
N ASN A 464 7.96 -14.61 3.37
CA ASN A 464 8.61 -13.52 2.64
C ASN A 464 8.36 -12.15 3.28
N SER A 465 9.27 -11.21 3.02
CA SER A 465 9.30 -9.85 3.57
C SER A 465 8.09 -9.02 3.13
N GLU A 466 7.66 -9.17 1.88
CA GLU A 466 6.48 -8.50 1.35
C GLU A 466 5.22 -8.86 2.17
N THR A 467 4.98 -10.15 2.42
CA THR A 467 3.85 -10.60 3.25
C THR A 467 3.96 -10.07 4.67
N TYR A 468 5.16 -10.11 5.26
CA TYR A 468 5.40 -9.55 6.59
C TYR A 468 5.05 -8.05 6.65
N LEU A 469 5.52 -7.26 5.70
CA LEU A 469 5.22 -5.83 5.59
C LEU A 469 3.71 -5.57 5.52
N HIS A 470 2.98 -6.32 4.70
CA HIS A 470 1.53 -6.15 4.59
C HIS A 470 0.79 -6.56 5.87
N ARG A 471 1.25 -7.58 6.60
CA ARG A 471 0.65 -8.02 7.87
C ARG A 471 0.88 -6.99 8.98
N VAL A 472 2.13 -6.61 9.17
CA VAL A 472 2.52 -5.72 10.27
C VAL A 472 1.99 -4.30 10.06
N GLY A 473 1.96 -3.83 8.81
CA GLY A 473 1.31 -2.58 8.42
C GLY A 473 -0.22 -2.54 8.58
N ARG A 474 -0.84 -3.53 9.24
CA ARG A 474 -2.22 -3.44 9.73
C ARG A 474 -2.35 -2.73 11.07
N SER A 475 -1.26 -2.67 11.86
CA SER A 475 -1.17 -1.83 13.06
C SER A 475 -0.53 -0.48 12.72
N GLY A 476 -0.74 0.53 13.56
CA GLY A 476 -0.06 1.82 13.43
C GLY A 476 -0.40 2.60 12.14
N ARG A 477 -1.67 2.52 11.70
CA ARG A 477 -2.15 3.25 10.53
C ARG A 477 -2.26 4.75 10.82
N PHE A 478 -2.18 5.57 9.78
CA PHE A 478 -2.15 7.03 9.87
C PHE A 478 -1.09 7.58 10.84
N GLY A 479 0.01 6.85 10.95
CA GLY A 479 1.15 7.21 11.77
C GLY A 479 0.97 6.94 13.26
N HIS A 480 -0.12 6.28 13.66
CA HIS A 480 -0.25 5.82 15.03
C HIS A 480 0.80 4.78 15.39
N LEU A 481 1.02 4.63 16.69
CA LEU A 481 1.90 3.58 17.18
C LEU A 481 1.20 2.22 17.12
N GLY A 482 1.97 1.17 16.90
CA GLY A 482 1.48 -0.20 16.82
C GLY A 482 2.47 -1.20 17.39
N LEU A 483 1.96 -2.39 17.71
CA LEU A 483 2.76 -3.51 18.19
C LEU A 483 2.60 -4.70 17.25
N ALA A 484 3.71 -5.29 16.84
CA ALA A 484 3.74 -6.56 16.13
C ALA A 484 4.50 -7.61 16.92
N VAL A 485 3.86 -8.75 17.20
CA VAL A 485 4.46 -9.87 17.91
C VAL A 485 4.53 -11.09 17.00
N ASN A 486 5.72 -11.65 16.86
CA ASN A 486 6.01 -12.78 15.97
C ASN A 486 6.28 -14.05 16.77
N LEU A 487 5.47 -15.09 16.57
CA LEU A 487 5.73 -16.41 17.16
C LEU A 487 6.67 -17.20 16.23
N ILE A 488 7.93 -17.33 16.64
CA ILE A 488 9.01 -17.89 15.84
C ILE A 488 9.33 -19.29 16.32
N THR A 489 9.25 -20.26 15.41
CA THR A 489 9.75 -21.61 15.64
C THR A 489 11.21 -21.73 15.21
N TYR A 490 11.85 -22.86 15.53
CA TYR A 490 13.22 -23.14 15.08
C TYR A 490 13.35 -23.05 13.54
N GLU A 491 12.35 -23.50 12.79
CA GLU A 491 12.36 -23.49 11.31
C GLU A 491 12.24 -22.07 10.73
N ASP A 492 11.63 -21.15 11.47
CA ASP A 492 11.39 -19.78 11.00
C ASP A 492 12.62 -18.87 11.17
N ARG A 493 13.66 -19.29 11.90
CA ARG A 493 14.86 -18.48 12.18
C ARG A 493 15.55 -17.90 10.94
N PHE A 494 15.61 -18.67 9.86
CA PHE A 494 16.22 -18.21 8.61
C PHE A 494 15.33 -17.18 7.89
N ASN A 495 14.02 -17.36 7.96
CA ASN A 495 13.08 -16.40 7.40
C ASN A 495 13.07 -15.11 8.22
N LEU A 496 13.17 -15.19 9.55
CA LEU A 496 13.28 -14.03 10.44
C LEU A 496 14.47 -13.16 10.02
N TYR A 497 15.67 -13.76 10.02
CA TYR A 497 16.90 -13.06 9.61
C TYR A 497 16.79 -12.47 8.21
N ARG A 498 16.29 -13.24 7.23
CA ARG A 498 16.11 -12.75 5.87
C ARG A 498 15.18 -11.55 5.80
N ILE A 499 14.04 -11.60 6.49
CA ILE A 499 13.03 -10.54 6.49
C ILE A 499 13.57 -9.27 7.16
N GLU A 500 14.30 -9.40 8.26
CA GLU A 500 14.99 -8.26 8.91
C GLU A 500 15.96 -7.56 7.95
N GLN A 501 16.79 -8.35 7.25
CA GLN A 501 17.75 -7.82 6.29
C GLN A 501 17.10 -7.16 5.07
N GLU A 502 16.08 -7.81 4.48
CA GLU A 502 15.39 -7.29 3.29
C GLU A 502 14.60 -6.01 3.58
N LEU A 503 14.05 -5.87 4.78
CA LEU A 503 13.26 -4.70 5.18
C LEU A 503 14.09 -3.62 5.90
N GLY A 504 15.35 -3.89 6.24
CA GLY A 504 16.17 -2.98 7.03
C GLY A 504 15.55 -2.70 8.41
N THR A 505 14.88 -3.68 9.01
CA THR A 505 14.17 -3.52 10.29
C THR A 505 14.76 -4.42 11.37
N GLU A 506 14.65 -3.99 12.62
CA GLU A 506 15.01 -4.78 13.79
C GLU A 506 13.75 -5.39 14.42
N ILE A 507 13.71 -6.71 14.55
CA ILE A 507 12.67 -7.46 15.26
C ILE A 507 13.32 -7.97 16.55
N LYS A 508 13.06 -7.28 17.65
CA LYS A 508 13.73 -7.54 18.93
C LYS A 508 13.18 -8.79 19.61
N GLN A 509 13.98 -9.45 20.45
CA GLN A 509 13.44 -10.46 21.34
C GLN A 509 12.42 -9.82 22.28
N ILE A 510 11.29 -10.49 22.49
CA ILE A 510 10.23 -9.96 23.35
C ILE A 510 10.74 -9.78 24.79
N PRO A 511 10.61 -8.58 25.38
CA PRO A 511 11.00 -8.35 26.77
C PRO A 511 9.98 -8.96 27.74
N PRO A 512 10.33 -9.16 29.02
CA PRO A 512 9.38 -9.64 30.03
C PRO A 512 8.15 -8.75 30.23
N PHE A 513 8.33 -7.46 29.99
CA PHE A 513 7.32 -6.40 30.06
C PHE A 513 7.43 -5.48 28.84
N ILE A 514 6.31 -5.19 28.19
CA ILE A 514 6.22 -4.27 27.05
C ILE A 514 5.57 -2.98 27.54
N ASP A 515 6.26 -1.86 27.38
CA ASP A 515 5.75 -0.54 27.71
C ASP A 515 4.50 -0.22 26.87
N GLN A 516 3.42 0.25 27.50
CA GLN A 516 2.18 0.61 26.81
C GLN A 516 2.35 1.83 25.90
N ALA A 517 3.30 2.72 26.21
CA ALA A 517 3.57 3.92 25.43
C ALA A 517 3.99 3.63 23.98
N VAL A 518 4.46 2.42 23.69
CA VAL A 518 4.91 2.05 22.33
C VAL A 518 3.77 1.64 21.39
N TYR A 519 2.52 1.53 21.89
CA TYR A 519 1.37 1.11 21.07
C TYR A 519 -0.02 1.59 21.53
N CYS A 520 -0.12 2.31 22.66
CA CYS A 520 -1.38 2.84 23.20
C CYS A 520 -1.41 4.37 23.33
N ARG A 521 -0.47 5.08 22.67
CA ARG A 521 -0.25 6.53 22.84
C ARG A 521 -1.18 7.41 22.00
#